data_AF-A0A538PAR4-F1
#
_entry.id   AF-A0A538PAR4-F1
#
_cell.length_a   1.000
_cell.length_b   1.000
_cell.length_c   1.000
_cell.angle_alpha   90.00
_cell.angle_beta   90.00
_cell.angle_gamma   90.00
#
_symmetry.space_group_name_H-M   'P 1'
#
loop_
_entity.id
_entity.type
_entity.pdbx_description
1 polymer ?
#
loop_
_entity_poly.entity_id
_entity_poly.type
_entity_poly.pdbx_seq_one_letter_code
_entity_poly.pdbx_strand_id
1 'polypeptide(L)' 'MNKPIAVLVASSFLLTVALTGAEDRRERVLNDRKEAESAGQWIYNDLAKGFAEAARAGKPLLVVLRCVP' A
#
# COMPACT_ATOMS: atom_id res chain seq x y z
N MET A 1 28.76 -25.37 -27.85
CA MET A 1 27.34 -25.71 -28.10
C MET A 1 26.52 -25.40 -26.84
N ASN A 2 26.42 -24.13 -26.41
CA ASN A 2 25.90 -23.85 -25.05
C ASN A 2 25.09 -22.53 -24.97
N LYS A 3 25.18 -21.66 -25.99
CA LYS A 3 24.42 -20.40 -26.07
C LYS A 3 22.89 -20.59 -26.07
N PRO A 4 22.28 -21.56 -26.80
CA PRO A 4 20.82 -21.68 -26.81
C PRO A 4 20.26 -22.20 -25.47
N ILE A 5 21.03 -23.04 -24.76
CA ILE A 5 20.66 -23.56 -23.43
C ILE A 5 20.68 -22.44 -22.39
N ALA A 6 21.70 -21.58 -22.41
CA ALA A 6 21.78 -20.43 -21.51
C ALA A 6 20.61 -19.44 -21.71
N VAL A 7 20.19 -19.21 -22.96
CA VAL A 7 19.04 -18.36 -23.27
C VAL A 7 17.72 -18.99 -22.78
N LEU A 8 17.56 -20.31 -22.92
CA LEU A 8 16.37 -21.04 -22.48
C LEU A 8 16.23 -21.06 -20.94
N VAL A 9 17.35 -21.20 -20.22
CA VAL A 9 17.40 -21.15 -18.75
C VAL A 9 17.09 -19.74 -18.25
N ALA A 10 17.69 -18.71 -18.87
CA ALA A 10 17.40 -17.31 -18.54
C ALA A 10 15.93 -16.93 -18.80
N SER A 11 15.34 -17.45 -19.88
CA SER A 11 13.94 -17.20 -20.23
C SER A 11 12.96 -17.91 -19.27
N SER A 12 13.30 -19.11 -18.78
CA SER A 12 12.50 -19.81 -17.75
C SER A 12 12.54 -19.12 -16.39
N PHE A 13 13.64 -18.44 -16.04
CA PHE A 13 13.77 -17.71 -14.77
C PHE A 13 12.92 -16.42 -14.75
N LEU A 14 12.75 -15.77 -15.91
CA LEU A 14 11.91 -14.57 -16.02
C LEU A 14 10.41 -14.87 -15.88
N LEU A 15 9.97 -16.08 -16.23
CA LEU A 15 8.55 -16.47 -16.13
C LEU A 15 8.10 -16.71 -14.68
N THR A 16 9.02 -17.09 -13.78
CA THR A 16 8.68 -17.43 -12.38
C THR A 16 8.36 -16.20 -11.53
N VAL A 17 8.94 -15.04 -11.84
CA VAL A 17 8.67 -13.76 -11.14
C VAL A 17 7.25 -13.24 -11.42
N ALA A 18 6.66 -13.57 -12.56
CA ALA A 18 5.34 -13.06 -12.94
C ALA A 18 4.17 -13.73 -12.21
N LEU A 19 4.39 -14.88 -11.54
CA LEU A 19 3.33 -15.68 -10.90
C LEU A 19 3.19 -15.45 -9.38
N THR A 20 4.07 -14.67 -8.75
CA THR A 20 3.90 -14.21 -7.36
C THR A 20 3.05 -12.92 -7.39
N GLY A 21 1.75 -13.00 -7.69
CA GLY A 21 0.73 -13.33 -6.70
C GLY A 21 0.28 -12.03 -6.03
N ALA A 22 -0.93 -11.58 -6.30
CA ALA A 22 -1.49 -10.38 -5.66
C ALA A 22 -1.32 -10.48 -4.13
N GLU A 23 -0.86 -9.39 -3.51
CA GLU A 23 -0.65 -9.31 -2.06
C GLU A 23 -1.90 -9.77 -1.29
N ASP A 24 -1.69 -10.50 -0.19
CA ASP A 24 -2.78 -10.87 0.69
C ASP A 24 -3.53 -9.61 1.13
N ARG A 25 -4.86 -9.66 1.08
CA ARG A 25 -5.70 -8.47 1.33
C ARG A 25 -5.42 -7.86 2.70
N ARG A 26 -5.19 -8.69 3.73
CA ARG A 26 -4.89 -8.18 5.08
C ARG A 26 -3.53 -7.50 5.08
N GLU A 27 -2.53 -8.08 4.44
CA GLU A 27 -1.20 -7.48 4.35
C GLU A 27 -1.26 -6.10 3.66
N ARG A 28 -2.01 -6.00 2.55
CA ARG A 28 -2.23 -4.73 1.85
C ARG A 28 -2.87 -3.67 2.73
N VAL A 29 -3.91 -4.02 3.48
CA VAL A 29 -4.58 -3.10 4.41
C VAL A 29 -3.61 -2.61 5.50
N LEU A 30 -2.78 -3.50 6.04
CA LEU A 30 -1.82 -3.16 7.09
C LEU A 30 -0.70 -2.26 6.55
N ASN A 31 -0.24 -2.50 5.33
CA ASN A 31 0.77 -1.69 4.66
C ASN A 31 0.23 -0.29 4.32
N ASP A 32 -0.97 -0.20 3.75
CA ASP A 32 -1.64 1.08 3.48
C ASP A 32 -1.78 1.95 4.75
N ARG A 33 -2.13 1.33 5.88
CA ARG A 33 -2.22 2.04 7.17
C ARG A 33 -0.85 2.58 7.57
N LYS A 34 0.18 1.73 7.52
CA LYS A 34 1.54 2.10 7.93
C LYS A 34 2.06 3.26 7.09
N GLU A 35 1.84 3.24 5.78
CA GLU A 35 2.23 4.32 4.88
C GLU A 35 1.51 5.63 5.23
N ALA A 36 0.19 5.58 5.40
CA ALA A 36 -0.62 6.76 5.74
C ALA A 36 -0.21 7.38 7.08
N GLU A 37 0.07 6.55 8.09
CA GLU A 37 0.58 7.00 9.39
C GLU A 37 1.99 7.59 9.28
N SER A 38 2.88 6.98 8.48
CA SER A 38 4.26 7.43 8.32
C SER A 38 4.41 8.75 7.55
N ALA A 39 3.52 8.99 6.58
CA ALA A 39 3.52 10.24 5.83
C ALA A 39 3.17 11.44 6.72
N GLY A 40 2.50 11.20 7.86
CA GLY A 40 2.09 12.24 8.81
C GLY A 40 1.06 13.23 8.26
N GLN A 41 0.58 12.99 7.04
CA GLN A 41 -0.35 13.87 6.34
C GLN A 41 -1.79 13.67 6.85
N TRP A 42 -2.11 12.49 7.38
CA TRP A 42 -3.49 12.07 7.68
C TRP A 42 -3.63 11.64 9.15
N ILE A 43 -4.75 12.02 9.76
CA ILE A 43 -5.19 11.46 11.04
C ILE A 43 -5.93 10.16 10.71
N TYR A 44 -5.22 9.04 10.75
CA TYR A 44 -5.75 7.74 10.35
C TYR A 44 -6.61 7.12 11.46
N ASN A 45 -7.90 6.91 11.18
CA ASN A 45 -8.86 6.25 12.08
C ASN A 45 -8.95 6.83 13.52
N ASP A 46 -8.62 8.10 13.71
CA ASP A 46 -8.75 8.81 14.98
C ASP A 46 -9.64 10.05 14.80
N LEU A 47 -10.95 9.81 14.82
CA LEU A 47 -11.94 10.85 14.56
C LEU A 47 -11.94 11.93 15.66
N ALA A 48 -11.71 11.54 16.92
CA ALA A 48 -11.67 12.48 18.04
C ALA A 48 -10.52 13.49 17.88
N LYS A 49 -9.33 13.03 17.52
CA LYS A 49 -8.19 13.89 17.21
C LYS A 49 -8.45 14.77 15.98
N GLY A 50 -9.13 14.23 14.96
CA GLY A 50 -9.56 14.99 13.79
C GLY A 50 -10.39 16.23 14.15
N PHE A 51 -11.38 16.06 15.03
CA PHE A 51 -12.18 17.17 15.53
C PHE A 51 -11.37 18.17 16.35
N ALA A 52 -10.49 17.69 17.24
CA ALA A 52 -9.64 18.55 18.04
C ALA A 52 -8.73 19.44 17.18
N GLU A 53 -8.10 18.87 16.15
CA GLU A 53 -7.23 19.61 15.22
C GLU A 53 -8.00 20.60 14.34
N ALA A 54 -9.17 20.22 13.84
CA ALA A 54 -10.04 21.11 13.06
C ALA A 54 -10.49 22.33 13.89
N ALA A 55 -10.89 22.10 15.15
CA ALA A 55 -11.24 23.16 16.08
C ALA A 55 -10.04 24.06 16.41
N ARG A 56 -8.87 23.46 16.73
CA ARG A 56 -7.63 24.18 17.01
C ARG A 56 -7.18 25.06 15.85
N ALA A 57 -7.31 24.56 14.62
CA ALA A 57 -6.89 25.26 13.42
C ALA A 57 -7.95 26.24 12.87
N GLY A 58 -9.19 26.18 13.36
CA GLY A 58 -10.31 26.96 12.82
C GLY A 58 -10.65 26.59 11.37
N LYS A 59 -10.47 25.32 10.99
CA LYS A 59 -10.68 24.83 9.61
C LYS A 59 -11.72 23.70 9.58
N PRO A 60 -12.50 23.55 8.49
CA PRO A 60 -13.39 22.41 8.33
C PRO A 60 -12.62 21.09 8.26
N LEU A 61 -13.21 20.02 8.79
CA LEU A 61 -12.67 18.66 8.75
C LEU A 61 -13.22 17.92 7.52
N LEU A 62 -12.31 17.36 6.70
CA LEU A 62 -12.68 16.39 5.66
C LEU A 62 -12.62 14.98 6.25
N VAL A 63 -13.74 14.26 6.19
CA VAL A 63 -13.83 12.85 6.58
C VAL A 63 -13.94 12.00 5.32
N VAL A 64 -13.03 11.05 5.14
CA VAL A 64 -13.04 10.12 4.01
C VAL A 64 -13.40 8.73 4.50
N LEU A 65 -14.52 8.20 4.01
CA LEU A 65 -14.89 6.80 4.19
C LEU A 65 -14.39 6.01 2.98
N ARG A 66 -13.27 5.31 3.13
CA ARG A 66 -12.74 4.41 2.10
C ARG A 66 -13.05 2.96 2.44
N CYS A 67 -13.61 2.22 1.49
CA CYS A 67 -13.50 0.77 1.51
C CYS A 67 -12.13 0.38 0.95
N VAL A 68 -11.44 -0.55 1.60
CA VAL A 68 -10.26 -1.19 1.00
C VAL A 68 -10.75 -2.41 0.20
N PRO A 69 -10.59 -2.43 -1.14
CA PRO A 69 -11.00 -3.57 -1.95
C PRO A 69 -10.30 -4.85 -1.49
#